data_AF-A0A2N9AS23-F1
#
_entry.id   AF-A0A2N9AS23-F1
#
_cell.length_a   1.000
_cell.length_b   1.000
_cell.length_c   1.000
_cell.angle_alpha   90.00
_cell.angle_beta   90.00
_cell.angle_gamma   90.00
#
_symmetry.space_group_name_H-M   'P 1'
#
loop_
_entity.id
_entity.type
_entity.pdbx_description
1 polymer ?
#
loop_
_entity_poly.entity_id
_entity_poly.type
_entity_poly.pdbx_seq_one_letter_code
_entity_poly.pdbx_strand_id
1 'polypeptide(L)' 'MFGFSGDAPEILAQALLAHAKPEHLAKEGLTPLGDVKLIYEGSLQAPNGRSPFVRTVWRLLPDDTAHFVTAVPLKERR' A
#
# COMPACT_ATOMS: atom_id res chain seq x y z
N MET A 1 -14.07 -9.62 -6.82
CA MET A 1 -13.65 -8.24 -7.15
C MET A 1 -13.42 -7.45 -5.85
N PHE A 2 -12.44 -6.55 -5.81
CA PHE A 2 -12.06 -5.81 -4.58
C PHE A 2 -12.95 -4.58 -4.29
N GLY A 3 -13.88 -4.22 -5.16
CA GLY A 3 -14.83 -3.12 -4.91
C GLY A 3 -14.39 -1.74 -5.41
N PHE A 4 -13.22 -1.66 -6.05
CA PHE A 4 -12.77 -0.46 -6.75
C PHE A 4 -13.21 -0.50 -8.22
N SER A 5 -13.55 0.66 -8.77
CA SER A 5 -13.88 0.84 -10.20
C SER A 5 -12.76 1.58 -10.92
N GLY A 6 -12.59 1.27 -12.21
CA GLY A 6 -11.71 2.05 -13.09
C GLY A 6 -12.25 3.45 -13.41
N ASP A 7 -13.55 3.68 -13.19
CA ASP A 7 -14.18 4.99 -13.43
C ASP A 7 -13.87 6.01 -12.32
N ALA A 8 -13.37 5.55 -11.17
CA ALA A 8 -13.06 6.37 -10.00
C ALA A 8 -11.71 5.95 -9.36
N PRO A 9 -10.59 6.03 -10.11
CA PRO A 9 -9.27 5.57 -9.65
C PRO A 9 -8.77 6.33 -8.40
N GLU A 10 -9.22 7.56 -8.20
CA GLU A 10 -8.93 8.39 -7.03
C GLU A 10 -9.37 7.74 -5.72
N ILE A 11 -10.44 6.93 -5.73
CA ILE A 11 -10.90 6.21 -4.55
C ILE A 11 -9.87 5.15 -4.13
N LEU A 12 -9.28 4.44 -5.11
CA LEU A 12 -8.19 3.50 -4.84
C LEU A 12 -6.95 4.25 -4.34
N ALA A 13 -6.59 5.37 -4.95
CA ALA A 13 -5.45 6.18 -4.52
C ALA A 13 -5.60 6.64 -3.07
N GLN A 14 -6.77 7.16 -2.69
CA GLN A 14 -7.09 7.55 -1.31
C GLN A 14 -7.01 6.36 -0.35
N ALA A 15 -7.53 5.19 -0.74
CA ALA A 15 -7.42 3.98 0.07
C ALA A 15 -5.97 3.54 0.27
N LEU A 16 -5.13 3.61 -0.77
CA LEU A 16 -3.70 3.29 -0.68
C LEU A 16 -2.94 4.26 0.22
N LEU A 17 -3.23 5.57 0.14
CA LEU A 17 -2.64 6.58 1.02
C LEU A 17 -3.04 6.34 2.48
N ALA A 18 -4.33 6.07 2.74
CA ALA A 18 -4.82 5.75 4.08
C ALA A 18 -4.26 4.42 4.63
N HIS A 19 -3.93 3.47 3.75
CA HIS A 19 -3.31 2.19 4.12
C HIS A 19 -1.84 2.36 4.56
N ALA A 20 -1.10 3.32 4.00
CA ALA A 20 0.31 3.57 4.30
C ALA A 20 0.52 4.33 5.63
N LYS A 21 -0.04 3.79 6.72
CA LYS A 21 0.00 4.36 8.07
C LYS A 21 0.99 3.63 8.99
N PRO A 22 1.47 4.26 10.07
CA PRO A 22 2.49 3.68 10.95
C PRO A 22 2.16 2.28 11.47
N GLU A 23 0.90 2.02 11.83
CA GLU A 23 0.47 0.70 12.33
C GLU A 23 0.59 -0.42 11.28
N HIS A 24 0.66 -0.08 9.99
CA HIS A 24 0.85 -1.05 8.92
C HIS A 24 2.31 -1.18 8.49
N LEU A 25 3.24 -0.36 9.01
CA LEU A 25 4.64 -0.42 8.57
C LEU A 25 5.26 -1.77 8.99
N ALA A 26 5.50 -2.64 8.01
CA ALA A 26 6.02 -3.98 8.22
C ALA A 26 7.54 -4.03 8.05
N LYS A 27 8.07 -3.21 7.13
CA LYS A 27 9.51 -3.14 6.87
C LYS A 27 9.89 -1.83 6.18
N GLU A 28 11.05 -1.32 6.58
CA GLU A 28 11.80 -0.30 5.87
C GLU A 28 13.18 -0.87 5.50
N GLY A 29 13.68 -0.58 4.31
CA GLY A 29 15.02 -1.05 3.94
C GLY A 29 15.59 -0.45 2.66
N LEU A 30 16.92 -0.33 2.64
CA LEU A 30 17.69 0.00 1.46
C LEU A 30 17.70 -1.19 0.49
N THR A 31 17.45 -0.87 -0.78
CA THR A 31 17.69 -1.79 -1.89
C THR A 31 19.16 -1.76 -2.28
N PRO A 32 19.67 -2.79 -2.98
CA PRO A 32 21.03 -2.79 -3.52
C PRO A 32 21.35 -1.61 -4.46
N LEU A 33 20.30 -0.96 -5.02
CA LEU A 33 20.43 0.20 -5.90
C LEU A 33 20.44 1.54 -5.14
N GLY A 34 20.41 1.52 -3.80
CA GLY A 34 20.45 2.72 -2.97
C GLY A 34 19.09 3.35 -2.68
N ASP A 35 17.99 2.84 -3.25
CA ASP A 35 16.65 3.33 -2.93
C ASP A 35 16.15 2.79 -1.60
N VAL A 36 15.47 3.62 -0.82
CA VAL A 36 14.73 3.18 0.37
C VAL A 36 13.33 2.71 -0.06
N LYS A 37 12.94 1.52 0.39
CA LYS A 37 11.59 0.98 0.22
C LYS A 37 10.86 0.95 1.55
N LEU A 38 9.63 1.44 1.53
CA LEU A 38 8.67 1.35 2.63
C LEU A 38 7.64 0.29 2.27
N ILE A 39 7.49 -0.71 3.13
CA ILE A 39 6.59 -1.83 2.94
C ILE A 39 5.54 -1.79 4.05
N TYR A 40 4.28 -1.62 3.65
CA TYR A 40 3.14 -1.62 4.56
C TYR A 40 2.29 -2.87 4.36
N GLU A 41 1.88 -3.51 5.44
CA GLU A 41 0.99 -4.68 5.47
C GLU A 41 -0.18 -4.42 6.39
N GLY A 42 -1.39 -4.63 5.91
CA GLY A 42 -2.59 -4.32 6.69
C GLY A 42 -3.87 -4.40 5.88
N SER A 43 -5.01 -4.13 6.53
CA SER A 43 -6.30 -4.09 5.86
C SER A 43 -6.46 -2.81 5.03
N LEU A 44 -6.90 -2.98 3.79
CA LEU A 44 -7.23 -1.89 2.87
C LEU A 44 -8.74 -1.75 2.82
N GLN A 45 -9.29 -0.59 3.18
CA GLN A 45 -10.73 -0.36 3.12
C GLN A 45 -11.19 -0.18 1.68
N ALA A 46 -12.14 -1.00 1.25
CA ALA A 46 -12.71 -0.92 -0.08
C ALA A 46 -14.15 -0.38 -0.07
N PRO A 47 -14.61 0.28 -1.15
CA PRO A 47 -15.94 0.90 -1.21
C PRO A 47 -17.12 -0.06 -1.05
N ASN A 48 -16.91 -1.35 -1.34
CA ASN A 48 -17.92 -2.38 -1.18
C ASN A 48 -18.01 -2.94 0.25
N GLY A 49 -17.38 -2.28 1.23
CA GLY A 49 -17.36 -2.68 2.64
C GLY A 49 -16.42 -3.85 2.96
N ARG A 50 -15.63 -4.33 1.99
CA ARG A 50 -14.60 -5.35 2.23
C ARG A 50 -13.31 -4.69 2.71
N SER A 51 -12.55 -5.42 3.52
CA SER A 51 -11.25 -4.95 4.03
C SER A 51 -10.15 -5.98 3.79
N PRO A 52 -9.77 -6.24 2.52
CA PRO A 52 -8.71 -7.20 2.21
C PRO A 52 -7.38 -6.85 2.88
N PHE A 53 -6.63 -7.87 3.31
CA PHE A 53 -5.24 -7.69 3.72
C PHE A 53 -4.33 -7.58 2.50
N VAL A 54 -3.53 -6.52 2.44
CA VAL A 54 -2.63 -6.23 1.32
C VAL A 54 -1.25 -5.82 1.81
N ARG A 55 -0.26 -6.04 0.96
CA ARG A 55 1.06 -5.44 1.06
C ARG A 55 1.19 -4.34 0.01
N THR A 56 1.51 -3.12 0.43
CA THR A 56 1.86 -2.03 -0.48
C THR A 56 3.35 -1.73 -0.36
N VAL A 57 3.97 -1.38 -1.50
CA VAL A 57 5.38 -1.04 -1.58
C VAL A 57 5.50 0.37 -2.13
N TRP A 58 6.30 1.18 -1.44
CA TRP A 58 6.56 2.56 -1.79
C TRP A 58 8.07 2.77 -1.91
N ARG A 59 8.48 3.69 -2.79
CA ARG A 59 9.86 4.17 -2.91
C ARG A 59 9.94 5.52 -2.22
N LEU A 60 10.77 5.65 -1.20
CA LEU A 60 11.08 6.94 -0.61
C LEU A 60 12.12 7.64 -1.49
N LEU A 61 11.84 8.88 -1.85
CA LEU A 61 12.71 9.76 -2.61
C LEU A 61 13.54 10.65 -1.67
N PRO A 62 14.63 11.29 -2.16
CA PRO A 62 15.47 12.15 -1.33
C PRO A 62 14.78 13.40 -0.76
N ASP A 63 13.60 13.76 -1.28
CA ASP A 63 12.78 14.90 -0.81
C ASP A 63 11.72 14.47 0.23
N ASP A 64 11.90 13.29 0.83
CA ASP A 64 11.00 12.65 1.79
C ASP A 64 9.60 12.33 1.25
N THR A 65 9.39 12.39 -0.07
CA THR A 65 8.15 11.92 -0.69
C THR A 65 8.22 10.41 -0.97
N ALA A 66 7.09 9.74 -0.79
CA ALA A 66 6.97 8.31 -1.08
C ALA A 66 6.11 8.08 -2.33
N HIS A 67 6.67 7.43 -3.34
CA HIS A 67 5.96 7.06 -4.56
C HIS A 67 5.47 5.62 -4.49
N PHE A 68 4.18 5.42 -4.77
CA PHE A 68 3.58 4.09 -4.86
C PHE A 68 4.27 3.27 -5.97
N VAL A 69 4.63 2.03 -5.67
CA VAL A 69 5.25 1.10 -6.61
C VAL A 69 4.27 -0.01 -6.99
N THR A 70 3.72 -0.70 -5.98
CA THR A 70 2.82 -1.84 -6.22
C THR A 70 2.00 -2.17 -4.97
N ALA A 71 0.89 -2.89 -5.18
CA ALA A 71 0.07 -3.48 -4.14
C ALA A 71 -0.23 -4.94 -4.51
N VAL A 72 -0.08 -5.84 -3.55
CA VAL A 72 -0.38 -7.26 -3.72
C VAL A 72 -1.27 -7.75 -2.57
N PRO A 73 -2.30 -8.57 -2.84
CA PRO A 73 -3.09 -9.17 -1.78
C PRO A 73 -2.23 -10.14 -0.98
N LEU A 74 -2.37 -10.11 0.34
CA LEU A 74 -1.81 -11.12 1.22
C LEU A 74 -2.87 -12.18 1.48
N LYS A 75 -2.48 -13.46 1.43
CA LYS A 75 -3.33 -14.51 1.98
C LYS A 75 -3.35 -14.31 3.49
N GLU A 76 -4.53 -14.25 4.11
CA GLU A 76 -4.62 -14.37 5.57
C GLU A 76 -3.85 -15.63 5.98
N ARG A 77 -2.80 -15.46 6.79
CA ARG A 77 -2.24 -16.58 7.54
C ARG A 77 -3.31 -16.99 8.54
N ARG A 78 -3.97 -18.12 8.28
CA ARG A 78 -4.74 -18.84 9.31
C ARG A 78 -3.82 -19.22 10.47
#